data_AF-A0A7S2XLL7-F1
#
_entry.id   AF-A0A7S2XLL7-F1
#
_cell.length_a   1.000
_cell.length_b   1.000
_cell.length_c   1.000
_cell.angle_alpha   90.00
_cell.angle_beta   90.00
_cell.angle_gamma   90.00
#
_symmetry.space_group_name_H-M   'P 1'
#
loop_
_entity.id
_entity.type
_entity.pdbx_description
1 polymer ?
#
loop_
_entity_poly.entity_id
_entity_poly.type
_entity_poly.pdbx_seq_one_letter_code
_entity_poly.pdbx_strand_id
1 'polypeptide(L)'
;VRNQKIIDMTKDDSILGHFPDNFEVSLSSSNSFSAHRRTLPFSQYLQELLATPDTLPHQLSNETWYLFGETYGLEWHEALLQHYVLPPCQVCGDNVALSFGMGNSGSGVQWHTHGPGFSETLHGRKHWILYPASTKKSTMGYHADQSSRNWMETIYPFLPTNDKPWEC
;
A
#
# COMPACT_ATOMS: atom_id res chain seq x y z
N VAL A 1 -21.32 9.43 2.12
CA VAL A 1 -19.99 9.10 2.71
C VAL A 1 -18.96 10.03 2.06
N ARG A 2 -18.00 10.59 2.80
CA ARG A 2 -16.89 11.34 2.19
C ARG A 2 -16.20 10.42 1.17
N ASN A 3 -15.75 10.95 0.04
CA ASN A 3 -15.04 10.14 -0.96
C ASN A 3 -15.88 9.02 -1.60
N GLN A 4 -17.22 9.08 -1.56
CA GLN A 4 -18.08 8.09 -2.24
C GLN A 4 -17.78 7.97 -3.73
N LYS A 5 -17.56 9.11 -4.42
CA LYS A 5 -17.23 9.11 -5.86
C LYS A 5 -15.98 8.29 -6.15
N ILE A 6 -14.87 8.55 -5.45
CA ILE A 6 -13.62 7.84 -5.69
C ILE A 6 -13.71 6.36 -5.26
N ILE A 7 -14.50 6.04 -4.22
CA ILE A 7 -14.81 4.64 -3.85
C ILE A 7 -15.48 3.92 -5.01
N ASP A 8 -16.50 4.52 -5.63
CA ASP A 8 -17.20 3.91 -6.77
C ASP A 8 -16.31 3.78 -8.02
N MET A 9 -15.47 4.78 -8.29
CA MET A 9 -14.53 4.76 -9.42
C MET A 9 -13.43 3.70 -9.27
N THR A 10 -13.10 3.30 -8.03
CA THR A 10 -11.99 2.37 -7.74
C THR A 10 -12.46 0.93 -7.54
N LYS A 11 -13.72 0.62 -7.83
CA LYS A 11 -14.20 -0.75 -7.93
C LYS A 11 -13.47 -1.49 -9.05
N ASP A 12 -13.30 -2.79 -8.87
CA ASP A 12 -12.59 -3.67 -9.81
C ASP A 12 -13.21 -3.66 -11.22
N ASP A 13 -14.54 -3.61 -11.31
CA ASP A 13 -15.27 -3.51 -12.58
C ASP A 13 -15.30 -2.11 -13.21
N SER A 14 -14.89 -1.07 -12.48
CA SER A 14 -14.96 0.33 -12.93
C SER A 14 -13.60 0.96 -13.22
N ILE A 15 -12.54 0.59 -12.48
CA ILE A 15 -11.32 1.40 -12.41
C ILE A 15 -10.61 1.55 -13.75
N LEU A 16 -10.57 0.48 -14.55
CA LEU A 16 -9.91 0.50 -15.87
C LEU A 16 -10.57 1.48 -16.84
N GLY A 17 -11.88 1.71 -16.72
CA GLY A 17 -12.63 2.60 -17.60
C GLY A 17 -12.28 4.09 -17.45
N HIS A 18 -11.52 4.46 -16.41
CA HIS A 18 -11.07 5.84 -16.19
C HIS A 18 -9.67 6.11 -16.75
N PHE A 19 -8.97 5.08 -17.24
CA PHE A 19 -7.62 5.20 -17.79
C PHE A 19 -7.59 4.81 -19.28
N PRO A 20 -6.58 5.28 -20.05
CA PRO A 20 -6.38 4.83 -21.43
C PRO A 20 -6.16 3.31 -21.53
N ASP A 21 -6.59 2.70 -22.65
CA ASP A 21 -6.50 1.23 -22.86
C ASP A 21 -5.07 0.67 -22.73
N ASN A 22 -4.05 1.48 -23.09
CA ASN A 22 -2.64 1.13 -23.04
C ASN A 22 -1.92 1.68 -21.80
N PHE A 23 -2.67 2.10 -20.78
CA PHE A 23 -2.08 2.65 -19.55
C PHE A 23 -1.24 1.61 -18.82
N GLU A 24 0.01 1.95 -18.54
CA GLU A 24 0.95 1.11 -17.81
C GLU A 24 1.06 1.56 -16.36
N VAL A 25 1.31 0.60 -15.47
CA VAL A 25 1.55 0.86 -14.06
C VAL A 25 2.89 0.29 -13.63
N SER A 26 3.60 1.04 -12.79
CA SER A 26 4.82 0.59 -12.14
C SER A 26 4.50 0.00 -10.77
N LEU A 27 4.80 -1.27 -10.61
CA LEU A 27 4.70 -1.99 -9.36
C LEU A 27 6.04 -1.98 -8.64
N SER A 28 5.99 -1.88 -7.31
CA SER A 28 7.16 -2.02 -6.45
C SER A 28 7.12 -3.39 -5.75
N SER A 29 8.29 -3.99 -5.56
CA SER A 29 8.42 -5.15 -4.67
C SER A 29 8.11 -4.77 -3.23
N SER A 30 7.46 -5.66 -2.49
CA SER A 30 7.06 -5.44 -1.09
C SER A 30 8.22 -5.50 -0.08
N ASN A 31 9.47 -5.27 -0.52
CA ASN A 31 10.66 -5.30 0.35
C ASN A 31 10.92 -3.92 0.96
N SER A 32 11.77 -3.83 1.99
CA SER A 32 12.06 -2.54 2.68
C SER A 32 12.58 -1.43 1.76
N PHE A 33 13.16 -1.80 0.62
CA PHE A 33 13.83 -0.87 -0.28
C PHE A 33 13.04 -0.57 -1.55
N SER A 34 11.91 -1.25 -1.79
CA SER A 34 11.24 -1.26 -3.10
C SER A 34 12.22 -1.48 -4.26
N ALA A 35 13.21 -2.35 -4.07
CA ALA A 35 14.41 -2.42 -4.91
C ALA A 35 14.14 -2.92 -6.33
N HIS A 36 13.04 -3.66 -6.53
CA HIS A 36 12.63 -4.13 -7.84
C HIS A 36 11.36 -3.43 -8.29
N ARG A 37 11.35 -3.11 -9.58
CA ARG A 37 10.20 -2.50 -10.26
C ARG A 37 9.78 -3.38 -11.41
N ARG A 38 8.46 -3.44 -11.62
CA ARG A 38 7.84 -4.13 -12.75
C ARG A 38 6.82 -3.19 -13.37
N THR A 39 7.00 -2.87 -14.65
CA THR A 39 6.02 -2.11 -15.43
C THR A 39 5.23 -3.05 -16.32
N LEU A 40 3.91 -2.91 -16.33
CA LEU A 40 3.00 -3.75 -17.11
C LEU A 40 1.68 -2.99 -17.37
N PRO A 41 0.85 -3.44 -18.33
CA PRO A 41 -0.47 -2.87 -18.53
C PRO A 41 -1.33 -2.92 -17.26
N PHE A 42 -2.09 -1.85 -17.00
CA PHE A 42 -2.95 -1.77 -15.82
C PHE A 42 -4.01 -2.88 -15.80
N SER A 43 -4.58 -3.18 -16.96
CA SER A 43 -5.52 -4.28 -17.15
C SER A 43 -4.92 -5.64 -16.79
N GLN A 44 -3.66 -5.89 -17.19
CA GLN A 44 -2.95 -7.10 -16.81
C GLN A 44 -2.74 -7.16 -15.29
N TYR A 45 -2.33 -6.05 -14.65
CA TYR A 45 -2.15 -6.02 -13.21
C TYR A 45 -3.45 -6.35 -12.46
N LEU A 46 -4.56 -5.74 -12.86
CA LEU A 46 -5.86 -6.01 -12.24
C LEU A 46 -6.29 -7.48 -12.41
N GLN A 47 -6.06 -8.07 -13.58
CA GLN A 47 -6.33 -9.50 -13.80
C GLN A 47 -5.47 -10.40 -12.88
N GLU A 48 -4.18 -10.08 -12.71
CA GLU A 48 -3.29 -10.82 -11.79
C GLU A 48 -3.77 -10.72 -10.34
N LEU A 49 -4.25 -9.54 -9.91
CA LEU A 49 -4.81 -9.34 -8.58
C LEU A 49 -6.06 -10.20 -8.36
N LEU A 50 -7.02 -10.13 -9.28
CA LEU A 50 -8.29 -10.86 -9.17
C LEU A 50 -8.12 -12.38 -9.29
N ALA A 51 -7.09 -12.85 -10.00
CA ALA A 51 -6.80 -14.28 -10.14
C ALA A 51 -6.18 -14.90 -8.87
N THR A 52 -5.47 -14.11 -8.06
CA THR A 52 -4.73 -14.61 -6.88
C THR A 52 -5.17 -13.85 -5.63
N PRO A 53 -6.16 -14.33 -4.86
CA PRO A 53 -6.79 -13.52 -3.82
C PRO A 53 -5.86 -13.15 -2.65
N ASP A 54 -4.89 -14.02 -2.33
CA ASP A 54 -4.00 -13.87 -1.18
C ASP A 54 -2.53 -14.04 -1.59
N THR A 55 -1.65 -13.24 -0.99
CA THR A 55 -0.20 -13.51 -0.99
C THR A 55 0.11 -14.77 -0.17
N LEU A 56 1.25 -15.44 -0.39
CA LEU A 56 1.62 -16.58 0.46
C LEU A 56 2.48 -16.13 1.66
N PRO A 57 2.31 -16.71 2.87
CA PRO A 57 3.09 -16.36 4.06
C PRO A 57 4.61 -16.47 3.92
N HIS A 58 5.05 -17.40 3.07
CA HIS A 58 6.46 -17.66 2.79
C HIS A 58 6.91 -17.10 1.44
N GLN A 59 6.02 -16.39 0.73
CA GLN A 59 6.37 -15.69 -0.51
C GLN A 59 7.41 -14.63 -0.19
N LEU A 60 8.46 -14.59 -1.00
CA LEU A 60 9.48 -13.58 -0.84
C LEU A 60 8.89 -12.21 -1.21
N SER A 61 9.41 -11.15 -0.59
CA SER A 61 8.91 -9.80 -0.84
C SER A 61 9.15 -9.31 -2.27
N ASN A 62 10.18 -9.83 -2.94
CA ASN A 62 10.45 -9.60 -4.37
C ASN A 62 9.50 -10.38 -5.30
N GLU A 63 8.69 -11.28 -4.77
CA GLU A 63 7.66 -12.01 -5.50
C GLU A 63 6.26 -11.42 -5.24
N THR A 64 6.14 -10.48 -4.30
CA THR A 64 4.88 -9.81 -3.95
C THR A 64 4.86 -8.38 -4.50
N TRP A 65 4.04 -8.15 -5.52
CA TRP A 65 3.94 -6.87 -6.21
C TRP A 65 2.74 -6.05 -5.74
N TYR A 66 2.99 -4.79 -5.41
CA TYR A 66 1.94 -3.86 -4.99
C TYR A 66 2.08 -2.54 -5.77
N LEU A 67 0.96 -1.99 -6.22
CA LEU A 67 0.92 -0.70 -6.87
C LEU A 67 0.98 0.39 -5.79
N PHE A 68 2.13 1.03 -5.65
CA PHE A 68 2.34 2.17 -4.76
C PHE A 68 3.59 2.94 -5.17
N GLY A 69 3.51 4.26 -5.21
CA GLY A 69 4.67 5.17 -5.33
C GLY A 69 4.80 5.94 -6.64
N GLU A 70 4.30 5.41 -7.77
CA GLU A 70 4.40 6.09 -9.09
C GLU A 70 3.06 6.64 -9.58
N THR A 71 2.30 7.26 -8.67
CA THR A 71 0.99 7.86 -8.98
C THR A 71 1.01 9.38 -9.13
N TYR A 72 2.17 9.94 -9.50
CA TYR A 72 2.38 11.40 -9.63
C TYR A 72 2.13 11.94 -11.05
N GLY A 73 1.85 11.05 -12.02
CA GLY A 73 1.53 11.43 -13.40
C GLY A 73 0.19 12.16 -13.53
N LEU A 74 0.04 12.92 -14.63
CA LEU A 74 -1.20 13.65 -14.93
C LEU A 74 -2.37 12.69 -15.11
N GLU A 75 -2.13 11.51 -15.66
CA GLU A 75 -3.12 10.45 -15.87
C GLU A 75 -3.76 10.04 -14.54
N TRP A 76 -2.96 9.85 -13.48
CA TRP A 76 -3.48 9.55 -12.15
C TRP A 76 -4.26 10.71 -11.56
N HIS A 77 -3.77 11.93 -11.74
CA HIS A 77 -4.43 13.12 -11.23
C HIS A 77 -5.82 13.29 -11.86
N GLU A 78 -5.87 13.31 -13.19
CA GLU A 78 -7.08 13.55 -13.97
C GLU A 78 -8.07 12.38 -13.89
N ALA A 79 -7.60 11.14 -13.94
CA ALA A 79 -8.49 9.99 -13.85
C ALA A 79 -9.07 9.80 -12.46
N LEU A 80 -8.30 10.13 -11.39
CA LEU A 80 -8.63 9.65 -10.06
C LEU A 80 -8.39 10.66 -8.92
N LEU A 81 -7.16 11.14 -8.74
CA LEU A 81 -6.76 11.83 -7.51
C LEU A 81 -7.47 13.18 -7.34
N GLN A 82 -7.84 13.86 -8.43
CA GLN A 82 -8.58 15.13 -8.36
C GLN A 82 -9.99 14.99 -7.73
N HIS A 83 -10.51 13.77 -7.62
CA HIS A 83 -11.81 13.49 -7.00
C HIS A 83 -11.73 13.16 -5.51
N TYR A 84 -10.52 13.09 -4.95
CA TYR A 84 -10.32 12.85 -3.53
C TYR A 84 -10.56 14.14 -2.72
N VAL A 85 -11.47 14.07 -1.76
CA VAL A 85 -11.75 15.13 -0.79
C VAL A 85 -10.86 14.92 0.42
N LEU A 86 -9.89 15.84 0.61
CA LEU A 86 -8.98 15.83 1.74
C LEU A 86 -9.75 15.87 3.07
N PRO A 87 -9.34 15.07 4.08
CA PRO A 87 -9.88 15.22 5.43
C PRO A 87 -9.50 16.58 6.00
N PRO A 88 -10.28 17.11 6.97
CA PRO A 88 -9.84 18.26 7.76
C PRO A 88 -8.48 17.95 8.39
N CYS A 89 -7.50 18.80 8.16
CA CYS A 89 -6.16 18.64 8.71
C CYS A 89 -5.71 19.95 9.35
N GLN A 90 -5.37 19.90 10.64
CA GLN A 90 -5.00 21.09 11.41
C GLN A 90 -3.51 21.45 11.27
N VAL A 91 -2.69 20.51 10.82
CA VAL A 91 -1.23 20.61 10.77
C VAL A 91 -0.64 20.42 9.36
N CYS A 92 -1.49 20.16 8.37
CA CYS A 92 -1.05 20.05 6.98
C CYS A 92 -0.78 21.45 6.45
N GLY A 93 0.36 21.64 5.79
CA GLY A 93 0.60 22.84 4.98
C GLY A 93 -0.16 22.77 3.64
N ASP A 94 0.05 23.78 2.79
CA ASP A 94 -0.63 23.89 1.49
C ASP A 94 -0.21 22.83 0.47
N ASN A 95 0.90 22.13 0.71
CA ASN A 95 1.46 21.13 -0.19
C ASN A 95 1.15 19.71 0.29
N VAL A 96 0.02 19.15 -0.17
CA VAL A 96 -0.34 17.75 0.06
C VAL A 96 -0.02 16.93 -1.19
N ALA A 97 0.83 15.92 -1.04
CA ALA A 97 1.06 14.92 -2.07
C ALA A 97 -0.02 13.82 -1.96
N LEU A 98 -0.84 13.68 -3.00
CA LEU A 98 -1.81 12.59 -3.10
C LEU A 98 -1.15 11.37 -3.75
N SER A 99 -1.44 10.20 -3.22
CA SER A 99 -1.05 8.93 -3.82
C SER A 99 -2.20 7.93 -3.77
N PHE A 100 -2.19 7.01 -4.74
CA PHE A 100 -3.12 5.89 -4.78
C PHE A 100 -2.32 4.59 -4.71
N GLY A 101 -2.93 3.56 -4.13
CA GLY A 101 -2.32 2.24 -4.13
C GLY A 101 -3.33 1.12 -4.06
N MET A 102 -2.93 -0.02 -4.62
CA MET A 102 -3.77 -1.20 -4.78
C MET A 102 -2.91 -2.45 -4.65
N GLY A 103 -3.50 -3.51 -4.11
CA GLY A 103 -2.96 -4.85 -4.21
C GLY A 103 -3.69 -5.86 -3.34
N ASN A 104 -3.20 -7.09 -3.34
CA ASN A 104 -3.92 -8.24 -2.80
C ASN A 104 -3.91 -8.32 -1.28
N SER A 105 -4.78 -9.17 -0.74
CA SER A 105 -4.79 -9.52 0.67
C SER A 105 -3.42 -10.09 1.09
N GLY A 106 -2.91 -9.60 2.22
CA GLY A 106 -1.58 -9.95 2.73
C GLY A 106 -0.41 -9.26 2.02
N SER A 107 -0.65 -8.37 1.06
CA SER A 107 0.38 -7.45 0.55
C SER A 107 0.55 -6.25 1.47
N GLY A 108 1.70 -5.60 1.42
CA GLY A 108 1.93 -4.39 2.19
C GLY A 108 3.36 -3.89 2.11
N VAL A 109 3.59 -2.73 2.70
CA VAL A 109 4.92 -2.13 2.79
C VAL A 109 5.59 -2.63 4.06
N GLN A 110 6.89 -2.92 3.94
CA GLN A 110 7.70 -3.34 5.06
C GLN A 110 8.07 -2.21 6.02
N TRP A 111 8.75 -2.54 7.11
CA TRP A 111 9.28 -1.55 8.06
C TRP A 111 10.09 -0.45 7.36
N HIS A 112 9.68 0.78 7.60
CA HIS A 112 10.35 2.00 7.16
C HIS A 112 9.94 3.17 8.06
N THR A 113 10.68 4.26 7.97
CA THR A 113 10.29 5.54 8.58
C THR A 113 9.56 6.38 7.55
N HIS A 114 8.49 7.05 7.96
CA HIS A 114 7.74 7.96 7.09
C HIS A 114 7.64 9.35 7.74
N GLY A 115 7.45 10.39 6.92
CA GLY A 115 7.03 11.70 7.38
C GLY A 115 5.59 11.70 7.91
N PRO A 116 5.01 12.87 8.23
CA PRO A 116 3.57 12.95 8.53
C PRO A 116 2.76 12.48 7.31
N GLY A 117 1.73 11.67 7.55
CA GLY A 117 0.90 11.12 6.48
C GLY A 117 -0.49 10.73 6.97
N PHE A 118 -1.44 10.72 6.05
CA PHE A 118 -2.80 10.22 6.27
C PHE A 118 -3.08 9.12 5.25
N SER A 119 -3.63 7.99 5.70
CA SER A 119 -4.02 6.88 4.84
C SER A 119 -5.50 6.56 5.05
N GLU A 120 -6.28 6.58 3.97
CA GLU A 120 -7.68 6.15 3.95
C GLU A 120 -7.79 4.84 3.16
N THR A 121 -8.46 3.86 3.74
CA THR A 121 -8.77 2.60 3.05
C THR A 121 -10.11 2.74 2.34
N LEU A 122 -10.10 2.78 1.01
CA LEU A 122 -11.31 2.86 0.20
C LEU A 122 -12.03 1.50 0.10
N HIS A 123 -11.26 0.42 -0.04
CA HIS A 123 -11.74 -0.96 -0.17
C HIS A 123 -10.91 -1.89 0.72
N GLY A 124 -11.55 -2.88 1.33
CA GLY A 124 -10.88 -3.86 2.18
C GLY A 124 -10.47 -3.30 3.54
N ARG A 125 -9.34 -3.79 4.08
CA ARG A 125 -8.80 -3.42 5.40
C ARG A 125 -7.27 -3.42 5.36
N LYS A 126 -6.64 -2.55 6.16
CA LYS A 126 -5.20 -2.55 6.42
C LYS A 126 -4.99 -2.66 7.92
N HIS A 127 -4.03 -3.49 8.33
CA HIS A 127 -3.57 -3.57 9.71
C HIS A 127 -2.29 -2.73 9.82
N TRP A 128 -2.36 -1.66 10.59
CA TRP A 128 -1.23 -0.77 10.81
C TRP A 128 -0.52 -1.11 12.10
N ILE A 129 0.81 -1.10 12.02
CA ILE A 129 1.67 -1.40 13.13
C ILE A 129 2.74 -0.33 13.25
N LEU A 130 2.86 0.27 14.44
CA LEU A 130 3.73 1.41 14.68
C LEU A 130 4.58 1.24 15.93
N TYR A 131 5.83 1.67 15.85
CA TYR A 131 6.70 1.88 17.00
C TYR A 131 7.08 3.36 17.11
N PRO A 132 7.28 3.88 18.34
CA PRO A 132 7.92 5.18 18.53
C PRO A 132 9.29 5.22 17.86
N ALA A 133 9.64 6.35 17.23
CA ALA A 133 10.94 6.53 16.57
C ALA A 133 12.15 6.32 17.52
N SER A 134 11.96 6.50 18.83
CA SER A 134 12.96 6.26 19.87
C SER A 134 13.18 4.78 20.19
N THR A 135 12.36 3.88 19.66
CA THR A 135 12.40 2.44 19.98
C THR A 135 13.49 1.75 19.18
N LYS A 136 14.60 1.41 19.84
CA LYS A 136 15.72 0.67 19.24
C LYS A 136 15.39 -0.78 18.84
N LYS A 137 14.32 -1.34 19.38
CA LYS A 137 13.85 -2.72 19.13
C LYS A 137 12.76 -2.84 18.04
N SER A 138 12.42 -1.74 17.37
CA SER A 138 11.22 -1.61 16.52
C SER A 138 11.15 -2.58 15.32
N THR A 139 12.22 -3.33 15.04
CA THR A 139 12.29 -4.27 13.92
C THR A 139 12.93 -5.62 14.32
N MET A 140 12.87 -6.02 15.59
CA MET A 140 13.42 -7.33 16.00
C MET A 140 12.86 -8.48 15.14
N GLY A 141 13.74 -9.33 14.64
CA GLY A 141 13.38 -10.49 13.80
C GLY A 141 12.98 -10.14 12.36
N TYR A 142 13.03 -8.86 11.97
CA TYR A 142 12.77 -8.45 10.59
C TYR A 142 13.95 -8.74 9.66
N HIS A 143 13.65 -9.29 8.48
CA HIS A 143 14.58 -9.39 7.36
C HIS A 143 14.12 -8.57 6.17
N ALA A 144 15.05 -7.79 5.58
CA ALA A 144 14.77 -6.84 4.49
C ALA A 144 14.02 -7.44 3.28
N ASP A 145 14.21 -8.74 3.03
CA ASP A 145 13.66 -9.48 1.90
C ASP A 145 12.43 -10.34 2.25
N GLN A 146 12.01 -10.37 3.51
CA GLN A 146 10.74 -11.00 3.89
C GLN A 146 9.57 -10.07 3.58
N SER A 147 8.36 -10.60 3.43
CA SER A 147 7.12 -9.83 3.26
C SER A 147 6.54 -9.38 4.61
N SER A 148 5.74 -8.31 4.63
CA SER A 148 5.19 -7.78 5.89
C SER A 148 4.30 -8.83 6.56
N ARG A 149 3.57 -9.59 5.74
CA ARG A 149 2.83 -10.78 6.14
C ARG A 149 3.70 -11.83 6.83
N ASN A 150 4.90 -12.10 6.33
CA ASN A 150 5.79 -13.08 6.96
C ASN A 150 6.12 -12.67 8.41
N TRP A 151 6.45 -11.41 8.65
CA TRP A 151 6.70 -10.90 10.00
C TRP A 151 5.46 -11.01 10.89
N MET A 152 4.28 -10.69 10.33
CA MET A 152 2.99 -10.80 11.03
C MET A 152 2.64 -12.22 11.47
N GLU A 153 3.03 -13.22 10.69
CA GLU A 153 2.68 -14.62 10.99
C GLU A 153 3.76 -15.34 11.80
N THR A 154 5.04 -14.93 11.68
CA THR A 154 6.17 -15.68 12.26
C THR A 154 6.86 -14.99 13.43
N ILE A 155 6.76 -13.67 13.55
CA ILE A 155 7.43 -12.89 14.60
C ILE A 155 6.41 -12.26 15.55
N TYR A 156 5.46 -11.49 15.00
CA TYR A 156 4.48 -10.73 15.77
C TYR A 156 3.74 -11.54 16.85
N PRO A 157 3.25 -12.77 16.60
CA PRO A 157 2.48 -13.53 17.59
C PRO A 157 3.31 -13.92 18.82
N PHE A 158 4.64 -13.97 18.68
CA PHE A 158 5.57 -14.43 19.70
C PHE A 158 6.34 -13.30 20.38
N LEU A 159 6.02 -12.04 20.05
CA LEU A 159 6.61 -10.88 20.71
C LEU A 159 6.23 -10.85 22.21
N PRO A 160 7.19 -10.57 23.11
CA PRO A 160 6.87 -10.24 24.50
C PRO A 160 5.89 -9.06 24.59
N THR A 161 5.02 -9.04 25.59
CA THR A 161 4.00 -7.98 25.76
C THR A 161 4.61 -6.57 25.73
N ASN A 162 5.78 -6.38 26.34
CA ASN A 162 6.47 -5.08 26.39
C ASN A 162 7.15 -4.67 25.07
N ASP A 163 7.30 -5.61 24.14
CA ASP A 163 7.88 -5.37 22.82
C ASP A 163 6.78 -5.31 21.74
N LYS A 164 5.49 -5.41 22.10
CA LYS A 164 4.38 -5.28 21.14
C LYS A 164 4.23 -3.84 20.63
N PRO A 165 3.90 -3.67 19.35
CA PRO A 165 3.70 -2.37 18.72
C PRO A 165 2.33 -1.75 19.05
N TRP A 166 2.13 -0.50 18.65
CA TRP A 166 0.79 0.10 18.55
C TRP A 166 0.09 -0.37 17.28
N GLU A 167 -1.22 -0.54 17.35
CA GLU A 167 -2.02 -1.17 16.29
C GLU A 167 -3.26 -0.34 15.93
N CYS A 168 -3.66 -0.38 14.66
CA CYS A 168 -4.89 0.21 14.11
C CYS A 168 -5.45 -0.70 13.00
#